data_AF-A0A945F0M6-F1
#
_entry.id   AF-A0A945F0M6-F1
#
_cell.length_a   1.000
_cell.length_b   1.000
_cell.length_c   1.000
_cell.angle_alpha   90.00
_cell.angle_beta   90.00
_cell.angle_gamma   90.00
#
_symmetry.space_group_name_H-M   'P 1'
#
loop_
_entity.id
_entity.type
_entity.pdbx_description
1 polymer ?
#
loop_
_entity_poly.entity_id
_entity_poly.type
_entity_poly.pdbx_seq_one_letter_code
_entity_poly.pdbx_strand_id
1 'polypeptide(L)' 'MNKENVQKGFKKIFWGIGLCFIAPVVIMQAFKNEGHPMYWPVLAVGIVLLLLAIGLGFLGISTLVSGLLGNKKKKQD' A
#
# COMPACT_ATOMS: atom_id res chain seq x y z
N MET A 1 -15.96 8.27 16.78
CA MET A 1 -15.59 7.12 15.92
C MET A 1 -16.42 7.15 14.64
N ASN A 2 -15.76 7.30 13.48
CA ASN A 2 -16.40 7.23 12.17
C ASN A 2 -16.16 5.82 11.59
N LYS A 3 -17.18 4.96 11.67
CA LYS A 3 -17.11 3.54 11.25
C LYS A 3 -16.73 3.37 9.78
N GLU A 4 -17.18 4.27 8.91
CA GLU A 4 -16.88 4.24 7.47
C GLU A 4 -15.39 4.45 7.21
N ASN A 5 -14.77 5.43 7.87
CA ASN A 5 -13.34 5.68 7.76
C ASN A 5 -12.50 4.55 8.35
N VAL A 6 -12.96 3.93 9.45
CA VAL A 6 -12.29 2.75 10.02
C VAL A 6 -12.29 1.59 9.03
N GLN A 7 -13.44 1.26 8.42
CA GLN A 7 -13.53 0.20 7.40
C GLN A 7 -12.67 0.51 6.17
N LYS A 8 -12.69 1.77 5.68
CA LYS A 8 -11.85 2.21 4.56
C LYS A 8 -10.36 2.10 4.89
N GLY A 9 -9.94 2.53 6.08
CA GLY A 9 -8.57 2.41 6.54
C GLY A 9 -8.12 0.97 6.65
N PHE A 10 -8.94 0.10 7.25
CA PHE A 10 -8.66 -1.33 7.36
C PHE A 10 -8.51 -2.00 5.99
N LYS A 11 -9.40 -1.70 5.04
CA LYS A 11 -9.32 -2.23 3.66
C LYS A 11 -8.02 -1.82 2.98
N LYS A 12 -7.59 -0.55 3.12
CA LYS A 12 -6.32 -0.07 2.56
C LYS A 12 -5.11 -0.78 3.19
N ILE A 13 -5.10 -0.97 4.51
CA ILE A 13 -4.04 -1.71 5.20
C ILE A 13 -4.00 -3.17 4.73
N PHE A 14 -5.15 -3.84 4.62
CA PHE A 14 -5.23 -5.22 4.15
C PHE A 14 -4.63 -5.39 2.74
N TRP A 15 -4.96 -4.49 1.81
CA TRP A 15 -4.34 -4.45 0.48
C TRP A 15 -2.83 -4.15 0.55
N GLY A 16 -2.42 -3.19 1.39
CA GLY A 16 -1.01 -2.86 1.60
C GLY A 16 -0.20 -4.06 2.10
N ILE A 17 -0.71 -4.81 3.08
CA ILE A 17 -0.08 -6.03 3.59
C ILE A 17 0.05 -7.09 2.49
N GLY A 18 -1.00 -7.32 1.71
CA GLY A 18 -0.94 -8.24 0.57
C GLY A 18 0.17 -7.86 -0.42
N LEU A 19 0.30 -6.57 -0.73
CA LEU A 19 1.37 -6.07 -1.59
C LEU A 19 2.77 -6.22 -0.98
N CYS A 20 2.92 -6.14 0.35
CA CYS A 20 4.21 -6.39 1.01
C CYS A 20 4.72 -7.81 0.80
N PHE A 21 3.87 -8.79 0.52
CA PHE A 21 4.29 -10.14 0.15
C PHE A 21 4.49 -10.30 -1.36
N ILE A 22 3.60 -9.70 -2.17
CA ILE A 22 3.64 -9.82 -3.63
C ILE A 22 4.84 -9.07 -4.23
N ALA A 23 5.10 -7.84 -3.80
CA ALA A 23 6.14 -7.00 -4.39
C ALA A 23 7.55 -7.62 -4.25
N PRO A 24 8.00 -8.12 -3.08
CA PRO A 24 9.29 -8.79 -2.98
C PRO A 24 9.39 -10.05 -3.84
N VAL A 25 8.29 -10.83 -3.93
CA VAL A 25 8.27 -12.02 -4.78
C VAL A 25 8.44 -11.64 -6.25
N VAL A 26 7.75 -10.61 -6.74
CA VAL A 26 7.89 -10.12 -8.12
C VAL A 26 9.31 -9.61 -8.40
N ILE A 27 9.90 -8.86 -7.48
CA ILE A 27 11.28 -8.37 -7.61
C ILE A 27 12.28 -9.53 -7.62
N MET A 28 12.12 -10.52 -6.76
CA MET A 28 12.96 -11.72 -6.76
C MET A 28 12.85 -12.49 -8.07
N GLN A 29 11.64 -12.59 -8.65
CA GLN A 29 11.47 -13.21 -9.96
C GLN A 29 12.18 -12.40 -11.06
N ALA A 30 12.18 -11.07 -11.00
CA ALA A 30 12.97 -10.26 -11.92
C ALA A 30 14.46 -10.59 -11.80
N PHE A 31 15.05 -10.52 -10.61
CA PHE A 31 16.48 -10.81 -10.40
C PHE A 31 16.89 -12.24 -10.79
N LYS A 32 16.00 -13.22 -10.64
CA LYS A 32 16.26 -14.58 -11.15
C LYS A 32 16.30 -14.68 -12.67
N ASN A 33 15.76 -13.69 -13.39
CA ASN A 33 15.63 -13.67 -14.84
C ASN A 33 16.41 -12.49 -15.47
N GLU A 34 17.54 -12.07 -14.87
CA GLU A 34 18.38 -10.95 -15.32
C GLU A 34 18.82 -11.04 -16.80
N GLY A 35 19.01 -12.25 -17.34
CA GLY A 35 19.39 -12.45 -18.74
C GLY A 35 18.22 -12.38 -19.74
N HIS A 36 16.98 -12.24 -19.28
CA HIS A 36 15.80 -12.26 -20.14
C HIS A 36 15.31 -10.83 -20.46
N PRO A 37 14.82 -10.53 -21.68
CA PRO A 37 14.29 -9.21 -22.02
C PRO A 37 13.18 -8.70 -21.09
N MET A 38 12.45 -9.61 -20.43
CA MET A 38 11.42 -9.26 -19.43
C MET A 38 11.97 -8.85 -18.06
N TYR A 39 13.29 -8.90 -17.83
CA TYR A 39 13.91 -8.43 -16.58
C TYR A 39 13.43 -7.02 -16.21
N TRP A 40 13.65 -6.06 -17.12
CA TRP A 40 13.33 -4.65 -16.91
C TRP A 40 11.83 -4.40 -16.68
N PRO A 41 10.92 -4.94 -17.52
CA PRO A 41 9.49 -4.84 -17.27
C PRO A 41 9.05 -5.39 -15.91
N VAL A 42 9.51 -6.59 -15.54
CA VAL A 42 9.09 -7.23 -14.27
C VAL A 42 9.68 -6.49 -13.07
N LEU A 43 10.92 -6.02 -13.16
CA LEU A 43 11.54 -5.21 -12.12
C LEU A 43 10.78 -3.90 -11.91
N ALA A 44 10.40 -3.21 -12.99
CA ALA A 44 9.63 -1.97 -12.93
C ALA A 44 8.26 -2.20 -12.25
N VAL A 45 7.56 -3.28 -12.60
CA VAL A 45 6.31 -3.68 -11.92
C VAL A 45 6.55 -3.92 -10.43
N GLY A 46 7.61 -4.65 -10.08
CA GLY A 46 7.98 -4.90 -8.69
C GLY A 46 8.19 -3.60 -7.88
N ILE A 47 8.92 -2.63 -8.43
CA ILE A 47 9.15 -1.32 -7.81
C ILE A 47 7.83 -0.55 -7.64
N VAL A 48 6.96 -0.52 -8.65
CA VAL A 48 5.65 0.13 -8.58
C VAL A 48 4.79 -0.50 -7.48
N LEU A 49 4.74 -1.84 -7.39
CA LEU A 49 4.01 -2.53 -6.34
C LEU A 49 4.55 -2.19 -4.94
N LEU A 50 5.86 -2.00 -4.81
CA LEU A 50 6.51 -1.64 -3.56
C LEU A 50 6.15 -0.21 -3.12
N LEU A 51 6.15 0.74 -4.06
CA LEU A 51 5.68 2.11 -3.81
C LEU A 51 4.20 2.15 -3.41
N LEU A 52 3.37 1.34 -4.08
CA LEU A 52 1.95 1.20 -3.75
C LEU A 52 1.74 0.59 -2.35
N ALA A 53 2.53 -0.41 -1.97
CA ALA A 53 2.46 -1.01 -0.63
C ALA A 53 2.73 0.03 0.47
N ILE A 54 3.79 0.82 0.31
CA ILE A 54 4.16 1.89 1.24
C ILE A 54 3.05 2.95 1.30
N GLY A 55 2.58 3.43 0.13
CA GLY A 55 1.53 4.44 0.04
C GLY A 55 0.21 3.99 0.68
N LEU A 56 -0.23 2.76 0.40
CA LEU A 56 -1.44 2.18 1.00
C LEU A 56 -1.28 1.91 2.50
N GLY A 57 -0.10 1.51 2.95
CA GLY A 57 0.22 1.38 4.37
C GLY A 57 0.03 2.70 5.10
N PHE A 58 0.68 3.76 4.62
CA PHE A 58 0.59 5.08 5.26
C PHE A 58 -0.83 5.66 5.22
N LEU A 59 -1.47 5.66 4.04
CA LEU A 59 -2.83 6.16 3.88
C LEU A 59 -3.84 5.32 4.66
N GLY A 60 -3.65 4.01 4.73
CA GLY A 60 -4.50 3.09 5.47
C GLY A 60 -4.45 3.35 6.96
N ILE A 61 -3.25 3.42 7.53
CA ILE A 61 -3.03 3.74 8.95
C ILE A 61 -3.60 5.12 9.28
N SER A 62 -3.28 6.15 8.48
CA SER A 62 -3.78 7.52 8.69
C SER A 62 -5.32 7.59 8.66
N THR A 63 -5.96 6.91 7.70
CA THR A 63 -7.44 6.85 7.59
C THR A 63 -8.04 6.11 8.79
N LEU A 64 -7.44 4.99 9.19
CA LEU A 64 -7.91 4.17 10.31
C LEU A 64 -7.81 4.92 11.64
N VAL A 65 -6.66 5.53 11.93
CA VAL A 65 -6.44 6.36 13.13
C VAL A 65 -7.42 7.53 13.15
N SER A 66 -7.60 8.22 12.02
CA SER A 66 -8.56 9.33 11.89
C SER A 66 -10.01 8.90 12.11
N GLY A 67 -10.37 7.68 11.71
CA GLY A 67 -11.69 7.09 11.93
C GLY A 67 -11.93 6.67 13.39
N LEU A 68 -10.91 6.07 14.02
CA LEU A 68 -10.97 5.61 15.42
C LEU A 68 -10.99 6.79 16.40
N LEU A 69 -9.98 7.66 16.31
CA LEU A 69 -9.83 8.80 17.22
C LEU A 69 -10.77 9.96 16.88
N GLY A 70 -11.30 9.99 15.65
CA GLY A 70 -12.16 11.07 15.18
C GLY A 70 -11.38 12.37 15.08
N ASN A 71 -10.92 12.74 13.88
CA ASN A 71 -10.41 14.08 13.69
C ASN A 71 -11.54 15.09 13.96
N LYS A 72 -11.41 15.85 15.05
CA LYS A 72 -12.05 17.16 15.17
C LYS A 72 -11.56 17.97 13.98
N LYS A 73 -12.31 18.02 12.88
CA LYS A 73 -12.06 19.05 11.89
C LYS A 73 -12.18 20.37 12.64
N LYS A 74 -11.10 21.16 12.68
CA LYS A 74 -11.22 22.60 12.89
C LYS A 74 -12.30 23.04 11.92
N LYS A 75 -13.41 23.52 12.49
CA LYS A 75 -14.40 24.31 11.78
C LYS A 75 -13.60 25.44 11.14
N GLN A 76 -13.44 25.39 9.84
CA GLN A 76 -12.93 26.52 9.09
C GLN A 76 -14.19 27.30 8.77
N ASP A 77 -14.38 28.36 9.55
CA ASP A 77 -15.48 29.31 9.45
C ASP A 77 -15.56 29.96 8.06
#